data_AF-A0A091HFJ9-F1
#
_entry.id   AF-A0A091HFJ9-F1
#
_cell.length_a   1.000
_cell.length_b   1.000
_cell.length_c   1.000
_cell.angle_alpha   90.00
_cell.angle_beta   90.00
_cell.angle_gamma   90.00
#
_symmetry.space_group_name_H-M   'P 1'
#
loop_
_entity.id
_entity.type
_entity.pdbx_description
1 polymer ?
#
loop_
_entity_poly.entity_id
_entity_poly.type
_entity_poly.pdbx_seq_one_letter_code
_entity_poly.pdbx_strand_id
1 'polypeptide(L)'
;MFPNSSNVGHPVFSPKHQQQSNFFNKFPLNTAPSLLSCQQIVAAQFSLENAADLLSGRLATITAVTLQPMTYQSSSPVQISAAPMSFRGRKRLSEQTVAHDVKRQRFHSHHSETSVVSQAVPLPEERRCSFPGSVQSPLLRVHYLPDLTGCVPPLQDTLFPDCTDTTLPMAKDKLSQQVLELFQACQQQTCDLNRKELCRAELQKEIKQIFPQSRLFLVGSSLNGFGTRSSDGDLCLVVKEEPVNQKTEARHILSFVQKLFSTKLSNYIERPQLIRAKVPIVKFRDKVRQFDLNVNNVVGIRNTFLLRTYAYIENRVRPLVLVVKKWASFHDINDASRGTLSSYSLVLMVLHYLQTLPEPILPSLQKNYPESFDPTMQLHLVHRAPCTIPHYVSKNGSSLGDLLIGFFKYYATEFDWSHQMISVREAKAIPRPDGIEWRNKFICVEEPFDGTNTARAVHEKLKFDIIKGEFLKSWQVLRDKKDLNSILPLRRTMQKR
;
A
#
# COMPACT_ATOMS: atom_id res chain seq x y z
N MET A 1 39.79 -57.25 -12.95
CA MET A 1 38.42 -57.69 -13.30
C MET A 1 37.87 -56.73 -14.35
N PHE A 2 37.87 -57.14 -15.61
CA PHE A 2 37.13 -56.50 -16.72
C PHE A 2 35.69 -57.11 -16.77
N PRO A 3 34.74 -56.63 -17.60
CA PRO A 3 34.00 -55.36 -17.55
C PRO A 3 32.50 -55.60 -17.92
N ASN A 4 31.82 -54.60 -18.52
CA ASN A 4 30.56 -54.61 -19.30
C ASN A 4 29.39 -53.86 -18.62
N SER A 5 29.06 -52.65 -19.10
CA SER A 5 28.10 -52.33 -20.20
C SER A 5 26.65 -52.35 -19.65
N SER A 6 25.69 -51.50 -20.01
CA SER A 6 25.46 -50.70 -21.21
C SER A 6 24.33 -49.70 -20.90
N ASN A 7 24.45 -48.49 -21.43
CA ASN A 7 23.45 -47.68 -22.16
C ASN A 7 21.91 -47.92 -22.02
N VAL A 8 21.23 -46.76 -22.07
CA VAL A 8 19.87 -46.45 -22.58
C VAL A 8 18.73 -46.38 -21.55
N GLY A 9 18.10 -45.20 -21.47
CA GLY A 9 16.71 -45.08 -21.01
C GLY A 9 16.32 -43.70 -20.48
N HIS A 10 16.06 -42.73 -21.36
CA HIS A 10 15.24 -41.56 -21.02
C HIS A 10 13.82 -42.04 -20.61
N PRO A 11 13.18 -41.48 -19.57
CA PRO A 11 11.74 -41.57 -19.45
C PRO A 11 11.06 -40.49 -20.31
N VAL A 12 10.11 -41.02 -21.07
CA VAL A 12 9.20 -40.44 -22.05
C VAL A 12 8.24 -39.43 -21.41
N PHE A 13 8.05 -38.29 -22.10
CA PHE A 13 6.91 -37.40 -21.92
C PHE A 13 5.62 -38.10 -22.39
N SER A 14 4.60 -38.16 -21.52
CA SER A 14 3.25 -38.54 -21.89
C SER A 14 2.30 -37.32 -21.88
N PRO A 15 1.37 -37.19 -22.85
CA PRO A 15 0.60 -35.97 -23.06
C PRO A 15 -0.79 -35.97 -22.39
N LYS A 16 -1.23 -34.74 -22.05
CA LYS A 16 -2.62 -34.24 -21.91
C LYS A 16 -3.53 -34.81 -20.81
N HIS A 17 -3.90 -33.93 -19.87
CA HIS A 17 -5.31 -33.61 -19.63
C HIS A 17 -5.48 -32.12 -19.33
N GLN A 18 -5.98 -31.37 -20.32
CA GLN A 18 -6.62 -30.07 -20.10
C GLN A 18 -7.98 -30.33 -19.44
N GLN A 19 -8.12 -30.07 -18.15
CA GLN A 19 -9.43 -29.82 -17.56
C GLN A 19 -9.73 -28.32 -17.69
N GLN A 20 -10.50 -27.97 -18.73
CA GLN A 20 -11.28 -26.72 -18.73
C GLN A 20 -12.41 -26.90 -17.72
N SER A 21 -12.34 -26.20 -16.59
CA SER A 21 -13.47 -26.07 -15.67
C SER A 21 -14.47 -25.05 -16.24
N ASN A 22 -15.41 -25.54 -17.04
CA ASN A 22 -16.63 -24.81 -17.39
C ASN A 22 -17.53 -24.73 -16.14
N PHE A 23 -17.41 -23.66 -15.35
CA PHE A 23 -18.22 -23.44 -14.15
C PHE A 23 -19.36 -22.42 -14.32
N PHE A 24 -19.64 -21.97 -15.55
CA PHE A 24 -20.88 -21.26 -15.88
C PHE A 24 -21.82 -22.19 -16.65
N ASN A 25 -22.38 -23.18 -15.97
CA ASN A 25 -23.61 -23.86 -16.37
C ASN A 25 -24.07 -24.74 -15.22
N LYS A 26 -24.96 -24.20 -14.37
CA LYS A 26 -25.94 -24.92 -13.54
C LYS A 26 -26.71 -23.89 -12.70
N PHE A 27 -27.76 -23.33 -13.29
CA PHE A 27 -28.93 -22.86 -12.54
C PHE A 27 -30.05 -23.89 -12.79
N PRO A 28 -30.74 -24.40 -11.76
CA PRO A 28 -31.84 -25.33 -11.96
C PRO A 28 -33.09 -24.59 -12.45
N LEU A 29 -33.53 -24.89 -13.68
CA LEU A 29 -34.92 -24.76 -14.11
C LEU A 29 -35.73 -25.89 -13.46
N ASN A 30 -36.77 -25.55 -12.69
CA ASN A 30 -38.12 -26.10 -12.84
C ASN A 30 -39.03 -25.57 -11.74
N THR A 31 -40.00 -24.75 -12.12
CA THR A 31 -41.38 -24.82 -11.63
C THR A 31 -42.27 -23.95 -12.50
N ALA A 32 -43.07 -24.58 -13.35
CA ALA A 32 -44.37 -24.08 -13.82
C ALA A 32 -45.39 -25.10 -13.29
N PRO A 33 -46.62 -24.70 -12.90
CA PRO A 33 -47.60 -24.30 -13.92
C PRO A 33 -48.60 -23.22 -13.49
N SER A 34 -49.11 -22.45 -14.45
CA SER A 34 -50.56 -22.25 -14.62
C SER A 34 -50.84 -21.44 -15.88
N LEU A 35 -51.71 -22.01 -16.71
CA LEU A 35 -52.35 -21.42 -17.88
C LEU A 35 -53.17 -20.20 -17.48
N LEU A 36 -53.09 -19.12 -18.25
CA LEU A 36 -54.23 -18.29 -18.64
C LEU A 36 -53.86 -17.42 -19.84
N SER A 37 -54.79 -17.39 -20.78
CA SER A 37 -54.80 -16.80 -22.12
C SER A 37 -54.65 -15.28 -22.16
N CYS A 38 -54.01 -14.77 -23.22
CA CYS A 38 -54.71 -13.94 -24.22
C CYS A 38 -53.78 -13.62 -25.41
N GLN A 39 -54.27 -13.96 -26.60
CA GLN A 39 -53.77 -13.50 -27.89
C GLN A 39 -53.96 -11.98 -28.02
N GLN A 40 -53.00 -11.27 -28.62
CA GLN A 40 -53.32 -10.30 -29.66
C GLN A 40 -52.09 -9.94 -30.50
N ILE A 41 -52.35 -9.96 -31.81
CA ILE A 41 -51.50 -9.70 -32.96
C ILE A 41 -51.46 -8.19 -33.21
N VAL A 42 -50.29 -7.61 -33.51
CA VAL A 42 -50.10 -6.68 -34.65
C VAL A 42 -48.68 -6.86 -35.21
N ALA A 43 -48.64 -7.20 -36.50
CA ALA A 43 -47.45 -7.25 -37.34
C ALA A 43 -47.20 -5.88 -38.01
N ALA A 44 -45.94 -5.57 -38.28
CA ALA A 44 -45.55 -4.78 -39.44
C ALA A 44 -44.23 -5.33 -39.99
N GLN A 45 -44.33 -5.97 -41.15
CA GLN A 45 -43.25 -6.39 -42.04
C GLN A 45 -42.66 -5.20 -42.79
N PHE A 46 -41.45 -5.37 -43.31
CA PHE A 46 -40.95 -5.07 -44.68
C PHE A 46 -39.42 -4.88 -44.59
N SER A 47 -38.54 -5.36 -45.46
CA SER A 47 -38.40 -6.54 -46.35
C SER A 47 -36.91 -6.57 -46.74
N LEU A 48 -36.44 -7.77 -47.05
CA LEU A 48 -35.11 -8.16 -47.49
C LEU A 48 -34.86 -7.84 -48.99
N GLU A 49 -33.63 -8.14 -49.44
CA GLU A 49 -33.12 -8.41 -50.82
C GLU A 49 -32.27 -7.30 -51.46
N ASN A 50 -31.08 -7.51 -52.07
CA ASN A 50 -30.40 -8.62 -52.77
C ASN A 50 -28.87 -8.30 -52.82
N ALA A 51 -27.87 -9.11 -53.18
CA ALA A 51 -27.69 -10.50 -53.60
C ALA A 51 -26.16 -10.82 -53.54
N ALA A 52 -25.82 -12.10 -53.49
CA ALA A 52 -24.47 -12.63 -53.72
C ALA A 52 -24.33 -13.11 -55.17
N ASP A 53 -23.13 -12.98 -55.76
CA ASP A 53 -22.43 -13.98 -56.58
C ASP A 53 -21.28 -13.35 -57.39
N LEU A 54 -20.04 -13.83 -57.21
CA LEU A 54 -19.38 -14.72 -58.18
C LEU A 54 -17.92 -15.05 -57.79
N LEU A 55 -17.60 -16.32 -57.93
CA LEU A 55 -16.30 -17.00 -57.80
C LEU A 55 -15.39 -16.78 -59.01
N SER A 56 -14.06 -16.73 -58.79
CA SER A 56 -12.95 -17.31 -59.57
C SER A 56 -11.65 -16.63 -59.09
N GLY A 57 -10.54 -17.25 -58.67
CA GLY A 57 -9.88 -18.47 -59.11
C GLY A 57 -8.53 -18.11 -59.77
N ARG A 58 -7.41 -18.14 -59.02
CA ARG A 58 -6.08 -18.73 -59.41
C ARG A 58 -4.89 -18.32 -58.52
N LEU A 59 -4.08 -19.33 -58.22
CA LEU A 59 -2.71 -19.28 -57.67
C LEU A 59 -1.69 -18.77 -58.71
N ALA A 60 -0.59 -18.15 -58.22
CA ALA A 60 0.78 -18.36 -58.72
C ALA A 60 1.86 -17.80 -57.75
N THR A 61 2.63 -18.74 -57.16
CA THR A 61 4.11 -18.81 -57.03
C THR A 61 4.99 -17.61 -56.56
N ILE A 62 5.55 -17.79 -55.35
CA ILE A 62 6.96 -17.71 -54.90
C ILE A 62 7.97 -16.88 -55.71
N THR A 63 8.67 -15.95 -55.02
CA THR A 63 10.13 -15.78 -55.12
C THR A 63 10.71 -15.22 -53.82
N ALA A 64 11.79 -15.84 -53.35
CA ALA A 64 12.61 -15.45 -52.21
C ALA A 64 13.90 -14.80 -52.70
N VAL A 65 14.40 -13.76 -52.02
CA VAL A 65 15.80 -13.28 -52.10
C VAL A 65 16.19 -12.68 -50.72
N THR A 66 16.87 -13.44 -49.85
CA THR A 66 18.33 -13.47 -49.54
C THR A 66 18.88 -12.25 -48.78
N LEU A 67 19.31 -12.51 -47.53
CA LEU A 67 20.20 -11.73 -46.67
C LEU A 67 21.67 -12.08 -46.96
N GLN A 68 22.62 -11.12 -46.79
CA GLN A 68 23.97 -11.23 -46.17
C GLN A 68 24.88 -9.99 -46.50
N PRO A 69 26.11 -9.81 -45.93
CA PRO A 69 26.40 -9.21 -44.60
C PRO A 69 27.56 -8.16 -44.65
N MET A 70 27.88 -7.46 -43.56
CA MET A 70 29.21 -6.82 -43.33
C MET A 70 29.42 -6.60 -41.81
N THR A 71 30.17 -7.47 -41.13
CA THR A 71 31.61 -7.39 -40.75
C THR A 71 31.93 -6.48 -39.55
N TYR A 72 32.46 -7.14 -38.51
CA TYR A 72 33.16 -6.61 -37.35
C TYR A 72 34.48 -5.95 -37.75
N GLN A 73 34.86 -4.85 -37.08
CA GLN A 73 36.22 -4.74 -36.54
C GLN A 73 36.35 -3.75 -35.38
N SER A 74 37.16 -4.20 -34.43
CA SER A 74 37.62 -3.56 -33.19
C SER A 74 38.74 -2.56 -33.46
N SER A 75 38.77 -1.43 -32.74
CA SER A 75 40.00 -0.89 -32.13
C SER A 75 39.75 0.43 -31.36
N SER A 76 40.10 0.40 -30.08
CA SER A 76 40.68 1.51 -29.29
C SER A 76 42.11 1.06 -28.92
N PRO A 77 43.07 1.88 -28.42
CA PRO A 77 42.90 3.16 -27.72
C PRO A 77 43.96 4.25 -28.06
N VAL A 78 43.88 5.44 -27.43
CA VAL A 78 45.00 6.21 -26.84
C VAL A 78 44.47 7.50 -26.16
N GLN A 79 45.07 7.83 -25.03
CA GLN A 79 44.82 8.97 -24.11
C GLN A 79 45.33 10.32 -24.67
N ILE A 80 44.84 11.46 -24.14
CA ILE A 80 45.64 12.50 -23.45
C ILE A 80 44.74 13.64 -22.87
N SER A 81 45.04 13.92 -21.60
CA SER A 81 44.86 15.06 -20.68
C SER A 81 44.38 16.48 -21.10
N ALA A 82 43.79 17.12 -20.08
CA ALA A 82 43.91 18.53 -19.63
C ALA A 82 42.76 19.53 -19.87
N ALA A 83 42.38 20.21 -18.79
CA ALA A 83 41.29 21.18 -18.63
C ALA A 83 41.76 22.65 -18.87
N PRO A 84 41.06 23.69 -18.37
CA PRO A 84 39.95 24.40 -19.04
C PRO A 84 40.29 25.87 -19.36
N MET A 85 39.59 26.49 -20.31
CA MET A 85 39.59 27.95 -20.46
C MET A 85 38.18 28.54 -20.41
N SER A 86 38.02 29.44 -19.44
CA SER A 86 36.95 30.40 -19.24
C SER A 86 36.85 31.39 -20.39
N PHE A 87 35.64 31.68 -20.90
CA PHE A 87 35.33 33.01 -21.45
C PHE A 87 33.87 33.41 -21.18
N ARG A 88 33.77 34.67 -20.73
CA ARG A 88 32.60 35.45 -20.35
C ARG A 88 32.00 36.08 -21.61
N GLY A 89 30.67 36.16 -21.76
CA GLY A 89 30.09 36.94 -22.87
C GLY A 89 28.57 36.92 -23.05
N ARG A 90 27.88 37.83 -22.34
CA ARG A 90 26.66 38.60 -22.69
C ARG A 90 25.52 38.00 -23.56
N LYS A 91 24.33 38.00 -22.93
CA LYS A 91 23.02 38.56 -23.36
C LYS A 91 22.74 38.71 -24.86
N ARG A 92 21.65 38.08 -25.32
CA ARG A 92 20.60 38.72 -26.14
C ARG A 92 19.20 38.21 -25.74
N LEU A 93 18.30 39.17 -25.51
CA LEU A 93 16.84 39.01 -25.53
C LEU A 93 16.38 38.92 -27.00
N SER A 94 15.32 38.14 -27.25
CA SER A 94 14.32 38.44 -28.28
C SER A 94 13.03 37.66 -27.98
N GLU A 95 12.01 38.44 -27.63
CA GLU A 95 10.56 38.24 -27.88
C GLU A 95 10.28 37.86 -29.36
N GLN A 96 9.16 37.31 -29.86
CA GLN A 96 7.74 37.06 -29.52
C GLN A 96 7.36 35.76 -30.33
N THR A 97 6.30 34.97 -30.13
CA THR A 97 4.86 35.27 -30.32
C THR A 97 4.03 33.96 -30.08
N VAL A 98 3.00 34.00 -29.21
CA VAL A 98 1.60 33.49 -29.31
C VAL A 98 1.34 32.06 -29.85
N ALA A 99 0.37 31.24 -29.42
CA ALA A 99 -0.52 31.06 -28.25
C ALA A 99 -1.20 29.69 -28.46
N HIS A 100 -1.64 29.01 -27.40
CA HIS A 100 -2.86 28.19 -27.46
C HIS A 100 -3.46 28.02 -26.07
N ASP A 101 -4.66 28.58 -25.94
CA ASP A 101 -5.61 28.38 -24.85
C ASP A 101 -5.99 26.92 -24.68
N VAL A 102 -5.92 26.42 -23.44
CA VAL A 102 -6.89 25.42 -22.95
C VAL A 102 -7.30 25.79 -21.53
N LYS A 103 -8.55 26.25 -21.43
CA LYS A 103 -9.39 26.42 -20.24
C LYS A 103 -9.09 25.38 -19.15
N ARG A 104 -8.73 25.84 -17.95
CA ARG A 104 -9.06 25.15 -16.70
C ARG A 104 -9.82 26.09 -15.79
N GLN A 105 -11.07 25.73 -15.56
CA GLN A 105 -11.95 26.33 -14.57
C GLN A 105 -11.32 26.21 -13.18
N ARG A 106 -10.98 27.38 -12.61
CA ARG A 106 -10.91 27.57 -11.16
C ARG A 106 -12.32 27.91 -10.70
N PHE A 107 -12.78 27.27 -9.64
CA PHE A 107 -13.85 27.82 -8.81
C PHE A 107 -13.27 28.14 -7.43
N HIS A 108 -13.19 29.43 -7.13
CA HIS A 108 -13.15 30.01 -5.80
C HIS A 108 -14.39 30.92 -5.66
N SER A 109 -15.05 30.87 -4.50
CA SER A 109 -15.89 31.90 -3.86
C SER A 109 -16.45 31.23 -2.58
N HIS A 110 -16.34 31.65 -1.31
CA HIS A 110 -16.37 32.92 -0.56
C HIS A 110 -17.73 33.63 -0.44
N HIS A 111 -18.20 33.74 0.82
CA HIS A 111 -18.90 34.84 1.57
C HIS A 111 -20.07 34.31 2.45
N SER A 112 -20.00 34.41 3.80
CA SER A 112 -20.34 35.54 4.74
C SER A 112 -21.87 35.65 4.93
N GLU A 113 -22.49 35.70 6.12
CA GLU A 113 -22.46 36.67 7.25
C GLU A 113 -22.98 35.98 8.55
N THR A 114 -22.44 36.16 9.76
CA THR A 114 -22.59 37.22 10.80
C THR A 114 -24.00 37.42 11.41
N SER A 115 -24.19 37.00 12.68
CA SER A 115 -25.08 37.68 13.65
C SER A 115 -24.75 37.26 15.10
N VAL A 116 -24.95 38.20 16.02
CA VAL A 116 -24.41 38.34 17.38
C VAL A 116 -25.50 38.02 18.44
N VAL A 117 -25.09 37.78 19.70
CA VAL A 117 -25.75 38.07 21.00
C VAL A 117 -26.15 36.86 21.89
N SER A 118 -25.34 36.71 22.95
CA SER A 118 -25.61 36.49 24.40
C SER A 118 -26.59 35.42 24.93
N GLN A 119 -26.12 34.56 25.85
CA GLN A 119 -26.37 34.59 27.32
C GLN A 119 -26.02 33.24 28.00
N ALA A 120 -25.86 33.29 29.32
CA ALA A 120 -25.15 32.36 30.17
C ALA A 120 -26.07 31.55 31.12
N VAL A 121 -25.68 30.29 31.41
CA VAL A 121 -25.82 29.53 32.71
C VAL A 121 -27.24 29.00 33.09
N PRO A 122 -27.47 27.93 33.94
CA PRO A 122 -26.64 26.83 34.51
C PRO A 122 -27.17 25.38 34.28
N LEU A 123 -26.38 24.40 34.77
CA LEU A 123 -26.64 22.97 35.05
C LEU A 123 -27.87 22.69 35.95
N PRO A 124 -28.28 21.40 36.08
CA PRO A 124 -28.11 20.76 37.39
C PRO A 124 -27.59 19.30 37.40
N GLU A 125 -27.03 19.01 38.58
CA GLU A 125 -26.37 17.85 39.20
C GLU A 125 -27.07 16.48 39.11
N GLU A 126 -26.29 15.43 38.86
CA GLU A 126 -25.87 14.34 39.77
C GLU A 126 -26.98 13.56 40.51
N ARG A 127 -27.10 12.26 40.19
CA ARG A 127 -27.37 11.22 41.19
C ARG A 127 -26.48 10.01 40.95
N ARG A 128 -25.60 9.77 41.92
CA ARG A 128 -24.79 8.57 42.13
C ARG A 128 -25.68 7.42 42.62
N CYS A 129 -25.44 6.20 42.15
CA CYS A 129 -25.75 5.00 42.90
C CYS A 129 -24.62 3.97 42.76
N SER A 130 -24.16 3.52 43.93
CA SER A 130 -23.03 2.66 44.21
C SER A 130 -23.34 1.17 43.97
N PHE A 131 -22.32 0.40 43.58
CA PHE A 131 -22.36 -1.06 43.50
C PHE A 131 -22.08 -1.71 44.86
N PRO A 132 -22.73 -2.85 45.18
CA PRO A 132 -22.21 -3.80 46.15
C PRO A 132 -21.92 -5.18 45.53
N GLY A 133 -20.84 -5.80 46.00
CA GLY A 133 -20.84 -7.20 46.45
C GLY A 133 -20.65 -8.32 45.43
N SER A 134 -19.47 -8.93 45.51
CA SER A 134 -19.09 -10.23 44.96
C SER A 134 -19.98 -11.40 45.42
N VAL A 135 -20.34 -12.31 44.51
CA VAL A 135 -20.71 -13.71 44.83
C VAL A 135 -20.21 -14.64 43.70
N GLN A 136 -19.50 -15.71 44.09
CA GLN A 136 -19.02 -16.81 43.25
C GLN A 136 -20.15 -17.78 42.86
N SER A 137 -20.06 -18.42 41.66
CA SER A 137 -20.42 -19.83 41.33
C SER A 137 -20.53 -20.03 39.80
N PRO A 138 -20.60 -21.26 39.25
CA PRO A 138 -19.73 -22.43 39.42
C PRO A 138 -19.19 -22.98 38.08
N LEU A 139 -18.23 -23.91 38.16
CA LEU A 139 -17.60 -24.63 37.05
C LEU A 139 -18.61 -25.46 36.23
N LEU A 140 -18.70 -25.21 34.93
CA LEU A 140 -19.32 -26.10 33.95
C LEU A 140 -18.29 -26.56 32.91
N ARG A 141 -17.99 -27.86 32.94
CA ARG A 141 -17.29 -28.61 31.90
C ARG A 141 -18.04 -28.47 30.58
N VAL A 142 -17.36 -27.97 29.55
CA VAL A 142 -17.88 -27.96 28.17
C VAL A 142 -17.14 -29.03 27.38
N HIS A 143 -17.91 -30.01 26.90
CA HIS A 143 -17.48 -31.00 25.92
C HIS A 143 -17.20 -30.31 24.57
N TYR A 144 -16.07 -30.65 23.96
CA TYR A 144 -15.68 -30.20 22.63
C TYR A 144 -16.62 -30.77 21.56
N LEU A 145 -17.25 -29.88 20.79
CA LEU A 145 -17.80 -30.17 19.47
C LEU A 145 -17.30 -29.07 18.51
N PRO A 146 -16.69 -29.38 17.36
CA PRO A 146 -16.14 -28.37 16.47
C PRO A 146 -17.24 -27.80 15.57
N ASP A 147 -17.71 -26.59 15.87
CA ASP A 147 -18.67 -25.89 15.03
C ASP A 147 -17.96 -24.92 14.05
N LEU A 148 -18.34 -25.03 12.78
CA LEU A 148 -17.73 -24.40 11.59
C LEU A 148 -18.24 -22.95 11.38
N THR A 149 -18.30 -22.16 12.45
CA THR A 149 -18.62 -20.73 12.39
C THR A 149 -17.40 -19.90 12.80
N GLY A 150 -16.39 -19.92 11.93
CA GLY A 150 -15.24 -19.02 11.97
C GLY A 150 -15.65 -17.57 11.70
N CYS A 151 -16.35 -16.98 12.67
CA CYS A 151 -16.61 -15.56 12.77
C CYS A 151 -15.26 -14.83 12.81
N VAL A 152 -15.08 -13.86 11.92
CA VAL A 152 -14.08 -12.81 12.16
C VAL A 152 -14.44 -12.24 13.53
N PRO A 153 -13.53 -12.23 14.53
CA PRO A 153 -13.86 -11.68 15.82
C PRO A 153 -14.38 -10.25 15.59
N PRO A 154 -15.54 -9.88 16.14
CA PRO A 154 -15.88 -8.47 16.29
C PRO A 154 -14.69 -7.77 16.91
N LEU A 155 -14.38 -6.54 16.50
CA LEU A 155 -13.19 -5.86 17.00
C LEU A 155 -13.19 -5.64 18.54
N GLN A 156 -14.32 -5.93 19.22
CA GLN A 156 -14.42 -6.05 20.67
C GLN A 156 -13.57 -7.18 21.27
N ASP A 157 -13.37 -8.31 20.57
CA ASP A 157 -12.47 -9.39 21.00
C ASP A 157 -11.03 -9.18 20.51
N THR A 158 -10.84 -8.32 19.51
CA THR A 158 -9.52 -7.77 19.16
C THR A 158 -9.36 -6.38 19.75
N LEU A 159 -9.64 -6.23 21.05
CA LEU A 159 -8.80 -5.33 21.83
C LEU A 159 -7.37 -5.84 21.61
N PHE A 160 -6.74 -5.30 20.57
CA PHE A 160 -5.29 -5.31 20.40
C PHE A 160 -4.77 -5.05 21.80
N PRO A 161 -3.85 -5.90 22.33
CA PRO A 161 -3.38 -5.75 23.71
C PRO A 161 -3.20 -4.27 23.95
N ASP A 162 -3.92 -3.76 24.96
CA ASP A 162 -3.99 -2.33 25.29
C ASP A 162 -2.62 -1.79 24.99
N CYS A 163 -2.57 -0.90 23.99
CA CYS A 163 -1.35 -0.29 23.45
C CYS A 163 -0.34 -0.30 24.57
N THR A 164 0.63 -1.25 24.57
CA THR A 164 1.62 -1.33 25.65
C THR A 164 2.05 0.10 25.81
N ASP A 165 1.77 0.73 26.96
CA ASP A 165 1.80 2.18 27.11
C ASP A 165 3.23 2.60 26.81
N THR A 166 3.49 2.84 25.53
CA THR A 166 4.83 2.88 24.99
C THR A 166 5.18 4.31 25.29
N THR A 167 5.75 4.50 26.48
CA THR A 167 6.11 5.80 27.00
C THR A 167 6.85 6.54 25.91
N LEU A 168 6.33 7.71 25.53
CA LEU A 168 6.98 8.51 24.50
C LEU A 168 8.42 8.80 24.93
N PRO A 169 9.38 8.81 23.99
CA PRO A 169 10.76 9.08 24.35
C PRO A 169 10.87 10.48 24.97
N MET A 170 11.75 10.65 25.95
CA MET A 170 12.03 11.95 26.53
C MET A 170 12.75 12.83 25.50
N ALA A 171 12.21 14.02 25.21
CA ALA A 171 12.89 15.01 24.40
C ALA A 171 14.04 15.65 25.19
N LYS A 172 15.27 15.55 24.66
CA LYS A 172 16.47 16.14 25.26
C LYS A 172 16.89 17.45 24.58
N ASP A 173 16.27 17.78 23.46
CA ASP A 173 16.61 18.91 22.61
C ASP A 173 15.38 19.46 21.89
N LYS A 174 15.52 20.67 21.33
CA LYS A 174 14.45 21.38 20.62
C LYS A 174 13.90 20.59 19.42
N LEU A 175 14.75 19.93 18.65
CA LEU A 175 14.34 19.19 17.45
C LEU A 175 13.52 17.96 17.85
N SER A 176 14.00 17.19 18.84
CA SER A 176 13.27 16.08 19.44
C SER A 176 11.90 16.51 19.98
N GLN A 177 11.84 17.65 20.67
CA GLN A 177 10.58 18.22 21.18
C GLN A 177 9.60 18.53 20.03
N GLN A 178 10.07 19.18 18.96
CA GLN A 178 9.23 19.49 17.80
C GLN A 178 8.74 18.24 17.06
N VAL A 179 9.55 17.18 16.97
CA VAL A 179 9.15 15.89 16.42
C VAL A 179 8.01 15.28 17.26
N LEU A 180 8.13 15.32 18.59
CA LEU A 180 7.09 14.81 19.49
C LEU A 180 5.81 15.63 19.44
N GLU A 181 5.88 16.96 19.40
CA GLU A 181 4.71 17.84 19.27
C GLU A 181 3.96 17.54 17.96
N LEU A 182 4.68 17.40 16.85
CA LEU A 182 4.10 17.00 15.57
C LEU A 182 3.45 15.63 15.67
N PHE A 183 4.14 14.66 16.29
CA PHE A 183 3.63 13.30 16.46
C PHE A 183 2.33 13.29 17.26
N GLN A 184 2.29 13.94 18.42
CA GLN A 184 1.12 14.01 19.28
C GLN A 184 -0.07 14.67 18.56
N ALA A 185 0.17 15.73 17.79
CA ALA A 185 -0.88 16.43 17.06
C ALA A 185 -1.42 15.66 15.84
N CYS A 186 -0.58 14.85 15.20
CA CYS A 186 -0.92 14.19 13.93
C CYS A 186 -1.18 12.70 14.03
N GLN A 187 -0.80 12.01 15.11
CA GLN A 187 -1.04 10.58 15.26
C GLN A 187 -2.53 10.25 15.17
N GLN A 188 -2.86 9.13 14.53
CA GLN A 188 -4.23 8.63 14.45
C GLN A 188 -4.79 8.43 15.87
N GLN A 189 -5.97 8.98 16.13
CA GLN A 189 -6.65 8.81 17.41
C GLN A 189 -7.61 7.62 17.37
N THR A 190 -8.02 7.14 18.54
CA THR A 190 -9.03 6.09 18.69
C THR A 190 -10.33 6.42 17.96
N CYS A 191 -10.78 7.68 18.00
CA CYS A 191 -11.99 8.10 17.27
C CYS A 191 -11.83 8.04 15.74
N ASP A 192 -10.62 8.24 15.22
CA ASP A 192 -10.34 8.12 13.79
C ASP A 192 -10.42 6.64 13.38
N LEU A 193 -9.84 5.75 14.19
CA LEU A 193 -9.84 4.30 13.95
C LEU A 193 -11.25 3.70 14.09
N ASN A 194 -12.01 4.05 15.14
CA ASN A 194 -13.36 3.54 15.37
C ASN A 194 -14.30 3.86 14.21
N ARG A 195 -14.17 5.05 13.59
CA ARG A 195 -14.94 5.41 12.40
C ARG A 195 -14.58 4.55 11.19
N LYS A 196 -13.28 4.30 10.97
CA LYS A 196 -12.82 3.41 9.90
C LYS A 196 -13.32 1.99 10.09
N GLU A 197 -13.32 1.53 11.34
CA GLU A 197 -13.80 0.20 11.68
C GLU A 197 -15.30 0.04 11.49
N LEU A 198 -16.09 1.04 11.90
CA LEU A 198 -17.53 1.05 11.65
C LEU A 198 -17.83 0.95 10.15
N CYS A 199 -17.14 1.75 9.33
CA CYS A 199 -17.25 1.66 7.87
C CYS A 199 -16.89 0.26 7.35
N ARG A 200 -15.78 -0.33 7.80
CA ARG A 200 -15.38 -1.70 7.43
C ARG A 200 -16.46 -2.72 7.80
N ALA A 201 -17.03 -2.64 9.01
CA ALA A 201 -18.05 -3.57 9.48
C ALA A 201 -19.35 -3.49 8.65
N GLU A 202 -19.80 -2.28 8.33
CA GLU A 202 -20.97 -2.09 7.46
C GLU A 202 -20.71 -2.60 6.04
N LEU A 203 -19.57 -2.27 5.44
CA LEU A 203 -19.20 -2.77 4.12
C LEU A 203 -19.08 -4.29 4.08
N GLN A 204 -18.54 -4.90 5.15
CA GLN A 204 -18.47 -6.35 5.29
C GLN A 204 -19.85 -7.01 5.24
N LYS A 205 -20.85 -6.41 5.90
CA LYS A 205 -22.23 -6.91 5.92
C LYS A 205 -22.86 -6.85 4.53
N GLU A 206 -22.68 -5.74 3.82
CA GLU A 206 -23.22 -5.55 2.47
C GLU A 206 -22.54 -6.45 1.43
N ILE A 207 -21.20 -6.56 1.47
CA ILE A 207 -20.44 -7.39 0.54
C ILE A 207 -20.76 -8.89 0.74
N LYS A 208 -21.06 -9.33 1.97
CA LYS A 208 -21.48 -10.71 2.27
C LYS A 208 -22.76 -11.13 1.57
N GLN A 209 -23.63 -10.20 1.19
CA GLN A 209 -24.83 -10.52 0.41
C GLN A 209 -24.48 -11.03 -1.00
N ILE A 210 -23.32 -10.62 -1.54
CA ILE A 210 -22.83 -11.02 -2.87
C ILE A 210 -21.80 -12.15 -2.76
N PHE A 211 -20.93 -12.07 -1.76
CA PHE A 211 -19.86 -13.02 -1.51
C PHE A 211 -19.95 -13.55 -0.06
N PRO A 212 -20.79 -14.57 0.21
CA PRO A 212 -21.11 -15.00 1.58
C PRO A 212 -19.90 -15.44 2.43
N GLN A 213 -18.90 -16.04 1.77
CA GLN A 213 -17.68 -16.51 2.42
C GLN A 213 -16.58 -15.44 2.54
N SER A 214 -16.85 -14.21 2.07
CA SER A 214 -15.84 -13.16 2.03
C SER A 214 -15.56 -12.53 3.39
N ARG A 215 -14.32 -12.06 3.56
CA ARG A 215 -13.83 -11.35 4.73
C ARG A 215 -13.15 -10.05 4.31
N LEU A 216 -13.47 -8.95 4.99
CA LEU A 216 -12.98 -7.61 4.71
C LEU A 216 -12.10 -7.16 5.88
N PHE A 217 -10.83 -6.97 5.59
CA PHE A 217 -9.81 -6.57 6.57
C PHE A 217 -9.46 -5.10 6.40
N LEU A 218 -9.38 -4.38 7.51
CA LEU A 218 -8.70 -3.09 7.54
C LEU A 218 -7.19 -3.36 7.54
N VAL A 219 -6.43 -2.66 6.70
CA VAL A 219 -4.98 -2.87 6.53
C VAL A 219 -4.24 -1.53 6.48
N GLY A 220 -2.93 -1.59 6.25
CA GLY A 220 -2.11 -0.43 5.99
C GLY A 220 -2.02 0.52 7.19
N SER A 221 -2.01 1.81 6.89
CA SER A 221 -1.74 2.86 7.89
C SER A 221 -2.74 2.89 9.06
N SER A 222 -3.94 2.34 8.85
CA SER A 222 -4.99 2.32 9.86
C SER A 222 -4.66 1.39 11.03
N LEU A 223 -3.98 0.26 10.79
CA LEU A 223 -3.68 -0.75 11.81
C LEU A 223 -2.18 -0.99 12.04
N ASN A 224 -1.30 -0.59 11.11
CA ASN A 224 0.13 -0.86 11.20
C ASN A 224 0.90 0.01 12.22
N GLY A 225 0.23 0.90 12.96
CA GLY A 225 0.85 1.76 13.97
C GLY A 225 1.44 3.09 13.45
N PHE A 226 1.49 3.29 12.13
CA PHE A 226 2.06 4.48 11.47
C PHE A 226 0.99 5.39 10.82
N GLY A 227 -0.24 5.30 11.31
CA GLY A 227 -1.39 6.10 10.87
C GLY A 227 -1.35 7.52 11.39
N THR A 228 -1.89 8.44 10.59
CA THR A 228 -2.13 9.84 10.98
C THR A 228 -3.63 10.14 10.95
N ARG A 229 -4.05 11.26 11.55
CA ARG A 229 -5.46 11.71 11.52
C ARG A 229 -6.05 11.83 10.10
N SER A 230 -5.19 12.21 9.15
CA SER A 230 -5.52 12.41 7.74
C SER A 230 -5.24 11.17 6.88
N SER A 231 -4.92 10.01 7.48
CA SER A 231 -4.63 8.80 6.72
C SER A 231 -5.90 8.14 6.20
N ASP A 232 -5.86 7.70 4.94
CA ASP A 232 -6.91 6.94 4.29
C ASP A 232 -7.15 5.59 4.98
N GLY A 233 -8.30 4.97 4.69
CA GLY A 233 -8.59 3.60 5.09
C GLY A 233 -8.25 2.61 3.97
N ASP A 234 -7.29 1.73 4.19
CA ASP A 234 -6.98 0.66 3.25
C ASP A 234 -7.78 -0.60 3.61
N LEU A 235 -8.48 -1.18 2.64
CA LEU A 235 -9.31 -2.38 2.81
C LEU A 235 -8.82 -3.51 1.91
N CYS A 236 -8.78 -4.73 2.45
CA CYS A 236 -8.48 -5.95 1.70
C CYS A 236 -9.67 -6.91 1.80
N LEU A 237 -10.36 -7.12 0.67
CA LEU A 237 -11.44 -8.09 0.54
C LEU A 237 -10.86 -9.45 0.16
N VAL A 238 -10.97 -10.43 1.04
CA VAL A 238 -10.59 -11.81 0.81
C VAL A 238 -11.85 -12.61 0.49
N VAL A 239 -11.96 -13.09 -0.75
CA VAL A 239 -13.13 -13.86 -1.22
C VAL A 239 -12.91 -15.37 -1.11
N LYS A 240 -11.66 -15.81 -1.31
CA LYS A 240 -11.21 -17.20 -1.20
C LYS A 240 -9.76 -17.24 -0.70
N GLU A 241 -9.32 -18.39 -0.20
CA GLU A 241 -7.97 -18.55 0.35
C GLU A 241 -6.91 -18.72 -0.74
N GLU A 242 -7.30 -19.21 -1.92
CA GLU A 242 -6.41 -19.37 -3.04
C GLU A 242 -5.98 -18.02 -3.66
N PRO A 243 -4.78 -17.96 -4.26
CA PRO A 243 -4.35 -16.81 -5.02
C PRO A 243 -5.35 -16.43 -6.12
N VAL A 244 -5.72 -15.15 -6.16
CA VAL A 244 -6.57 -14.57 -7.19
C VAL A 244 -5.72 -13.91 -8.26
N ASN A 245 -6.07 -14.11 -9.53
CA ASN A 245 -5.44 -13.37 -10.61
C ASN A 245 -5.81 -11.87 -10.52
N GLN A 246 -4.83 -11.04 -10.16
CA GLN A 246 -5.00 -9.60 -9.96
C GLN A 246 -5.41 -8.86 -11.25
N LYS A 247 -5.12 -9.40 -12.44
CA LYS A 247 -5.45 -8.75 -13.73
C LYS A 247 -6.83 -9.08 -14.27
N THR A 248 -7.46 -10.17 -13.83
CA THR A 248 -8.76 -10.62 -14.36
C THR A 248 -9.78 -10.79 -13.25
N GLU A 249 -9.64 -11.83 -12.44
CA GLU A 249 -10.60 -12.20 -11.41
C GLU A 249 -10.77 -11.11 -10.34
N ALA A 250 -9.67 -10.55 -9.80
CA ALA A 250 -9.76 -9.45 -8.84
C ALA A 250 -10.47 -8.23 -9.44
N ARG A 251 -10.22 -7.92 -10.72
CA ARG A 251 -10.88 -6.80 -11.41
C ARG A 251 -12.35 -7.04 -11.65
N HIS A 252 -12.75 -8.28 -11.96
CA HIS A 252 -14.16 -8.64 -12.08
C HIS A 252 -14.87 -8.47 -10.73
N ILE A 253 -14.31 -9.00 -9.64
CA ILE A 253 -14.85 -8.85 -8.28
C ILE A 253 -14.95 -7.36 -7.91
N LEU A 254 -13.89 -6.59 -8.13
CA LEU A 254 -13.90 -5.14 -7.88
C LEU A 254 -14.95 -4.40 -8.72
N SER A 255 -15.25 -4.83 -9.94
CA SER A 255 -16.33 -4.23 -10.75
C SER A 255 -17.71 -4.49 -10.15
N PHE A 256 -17.95 -5.67 -9.57
CA PHE A 256 -19.18 -5.97 -8.84
C PHE A 256 -19.28 -5.13 -7.56
N VAL A 257 -18.19 -5.02 -6.81
CA VAL A 257 -18.11 -4.17 -5.60
C VAL A 257 -18.35 -2.69 -5.96
N GLN A 258 -17.73 -2.19 -7.03
CA GLN A 258 -17.96 -0.83 -7.52
C GLN A 258 -19.44 -0.63 -7.89
N LYS A 259 -20.06 -1.59 -8.59
CA LYS A 259 -21.49 -1.51 -8.96
C LYS A 259 -22.38 -1.50 -7.71
N LEU A 260 -22.08 -2.32 -6.71
CA LEU A 260 -22.77 -2.32 -5.41
C LEU A 260 -22.68 -0.92 -4.77
N PHE A 261 -21.49 -0.32 -4.77
CA PHE A 261 -21.24 1.00 -4.17
C PHE A 261 -22.01 2.10 -4.91
N SER A 262 -22.02 2.07 -6.24
CA SER A 262 -22.74 3.05 -7.08
C SER A 262 -24.26 2.90 -7.04
N THR A 263 -24.79 1.76 -6.62
CA THR A 263 -26.23 1.47 -6.63
C THR A 263 -26.79 1.46 -5.20
N LYS A 264 -26.69 0.31 -4.51
CA LYS A 264 -27.31 0.10 -3.20
C LYS A 264 -26.72 1.00 -2.11
N LEU A 265 -25.42 1.30 -2.17
CA LEU A 265 -24.72 2.01 -1.09
C LEU A 265 -24.44 3.48 -1.40
N SER A 266 -25.04 4.00 -2.48
CA SER A 266 -24.86 5.39 -2.95
C SER A 266 -25.28 6.45 -1.93
N ASN A 267 -26.13 6.09 -0.95
CA ASN A 267 -26.58 6.98 0.12
C ASN A 267 -25.48 7.38 1.11
N TYR A 268 -24.41 6.60 1.24
CA TYR A 268 -23.30 6.89 2.16
C TYR A 268 -21.91 6.69 1.56
N ILE A 269 -21.80 6.03 0.40
CA ILE A 269 -20.57 5.90 -0.37
C ILE A 269 -20.57 6.91 -1.52
N GLU A 270 -19.60 7.81 -1.50
CA GLU A 270 -19.39 8.80 -2.55
C GLU A 270 -18.29 8.36 -3.53
N ARG A 271 -18.52 8.65 -4.81
CA ARG A 271 -17.53 8.60 -5.90
C ARG A 271 -16.72 7.29 -6.00
N PRO A 272 -17.35 6.10 -6.01
CA PRO A 272 -16.63 4.84 -6.19
C PRO A 272 -15.99 4.76 -7.59
N GLN A 273 -14.65 4.70 -7.63
CA GLN A 273 -13.85 4.68 -8.85
C GLN A 273 -12.92 3.46 -8.87
N LEU A 274 -13.02 2.65 -9.92
CA LEU A 274 -12.08 1.57 -10.18
C LEU A 274 -10.79 2.13 -10.80
N ILE A 275 -9.68 2.04 -10.06
CA ILE A 275 -8.35 2.45 -10.50
C ILE A 275 -7.58 1.22 -10.98
N ARG A 276 -7.05 1.32 -12.21
CA ARG A 276 -6.26 0.26 -12.85
C ARG A 276 -4.79 0.46 -12.49
N ALA A 277 -4.22 -0.47 -11.74
CA ALA A 277 -2.80 -0.53 -11.38
C ALA A 277 -2.35 -2.00 -11.28
N LYS A 278 -1.08 -2.25 -10.89
CA LYS A 278 -0.57 -3.62 -10.66
C LYS A 278 -1.44 -4.38 -9.66
N VAL A 279 -1.87 -3.70 -8.60
CA VAL A 279 -2.95 -4.14 -7.70
C VAL A 279 -4.14 -3.20 -7.96
N PRO A 280 -5.20 -3.66 -8.62
CA PRO A 280 -6.38 -2.83 -8.88
C PRO A 280 -7.08 -2.50 -7.56
N ILE A 281 -7.66 -1.30 -7.48
CA ILE A 281 -8.39 -0.85 -6.29
C ILE A 281 -9.70 -0.15 -6.68
N VAL A 282 -10.71 -0.26 -5.81
CA VAL A 282 -11.87 0.64 -5.82
C VAL A 282 -11.63 1.71 -4.77
N LYS A 283 -11.48 2.94 -5.24
CA LYS A 283 -11.33 4.13 -4.42
C LYS A 283 -12.69 4.78 -4.19
N PHE A 284 -13.04 5.08 -2.96
CA PHE A 284 -14.33 5.68 -2.61
C PHE A 284 -14.21 6.54 -1.35
N ARG A 285 -15.29 7.23 -0.98
CA ARG A 285 -15.34 8.05 0.23
C ARG A 285 -16.58 7.73 1.08
N ASP A 286 -16.39 7.52 2.37
CA ASP A 286 -17.47 7.50 3.36
C ASP A 286 -17.56 8.88 4.00
N LYS A 287 -18.53 9.70 3.53
CA LYS A 287 -18.84 11.10 3.90
C LYS A 287 -17.63 12.06 3.96
N VAL A 288 -16.73 11.81 4.90
CA VAL A 288 -15.51 12.59 5.17
C VAL A 288 -14.23 11.89 4.70
N ARG A 289 -14.13 10.56 4.80
CA ARG A 289 -12.85 9.82 4.66
C ARG A 289 -12.76 9.00 3.38
N GLN A 290 -11.57 8.98 2.81
CA GLN A 290 -11.24 8.19 1.63
C GLN A 290 -10.82 6.77 2.01
N PHE A 291 -11.23 5.81 1.19
CA PHE A 291 -10.90 4.40 1.31
C PHE A 291 -10.43 3.83 -0.02
N ASP A 292 -9.46 2.94 0.05
CA ASP A 292 -8.93 2.17 -1.07
C ASP A 292 -9.16 0.68 -0.81
N LEU A 293 -10.02 0.02 -1.58
CA LEU A 293 -10.34 -1.40 -1.45
C LEU A 293 -9.68 -2.21 -2.55
N ASN A 294 -8.87 -3.20 -2.17
CA ASN A 294 -8.32 -4.22 -3.06
C ASN A 294 -8.95 -5.60 -2.80
N VAL A 295 -8.72 -6.55 -3.70
CA VAL A 295 -9.21 -7.94 -3.59
C VAL A 295 -8.04 -8.91 -3.52
N ASN A 296 -8.05 -9.79 -2.52
CA ASN A 296 -7.09 -10.88 -2.31
C ASN A 296 -5.61 -10.46 -2.32
N ASN A 297 -5.27 -9.21 -1.98
CA ASN A 297 -3.89 -8.80 -1.76
C ASN A 297 -3.47 -9.12 -0.31
N VAL A 298 -3.38 -10.41 -0.01
CA VAL A 298 -3.17 -10.94 1.36
C VAL A 298 -1.84 -10.53 1.98
N VAL A 299 -0.83 -10.24 1.15
CA VAL A 299 0.47 -9.69 1.57
C VAL A 299 0.29 -8.38 2.35
N GLY A 300 -0.70 -7.55 1.98
CA GLY A 300 -1.03 -6.33 2.71
C GLY A 300 -1.48 -6.57 4.15
N ILE A 301 -2.18 -7.69 4.41
CA ILE A 301 -2.62 -8.09 5.76
C ILE A 301 -1.38 -8.48 6.59
N ARG A 302 -0.52 -9.34 6.04
CA ARG A 302 0.71 -9.80 6.71
C ARG A 302 1.64 -8.63 7.07
N ASN A 303 1.88 -7.76 6.10
CA ASN A 303 2.64 -6.54 6.29
C ASN A 303 2.11 -5.65 7.39
N THR A 304 0.79 -5.47 7.44
CA THR A 304 0.15 -4.59 8.43
C THR A 304 0.55 -4.99 9.84
N PHE A 305 0.55 -6.30 10.15
CA PHE A 305 0.89 -6.79 11.49
C PHE A 305 2.40 -6.89 11.74
N LEU A 306 3.22 -7.20 10.73
CA LEU A 306 4.68 -7.08 10.85
C LEU A 306 5.10 -5.64 11.20
N LEU A 307 4.59 -4.68 10.44
CA LEU A 307 4.83 -3.25 10.67
C LEU A 307 4.28 -2.79 12.01
N ARG A 308 3.12 -3.31 12.43
CA ARG A 308 2.56 -3.03 13.75
C ARG A 308 3.51 -3.47 14.85
N THR A 309 4.06 -4.67 14.78
CA THR A 309 5.05 -5.13 15.77
C THR A 309 6.25 -4.19 15.80
N TYR A 310 6.82 -3.84 14.65
CA TYR A 310 7.92 -2.85 14.60
C TYR A 310 7.54 -1.47 15.17
N ALA A 311 6.29 -1.04 15.00
CA ALA A 311 5.83 0.27 15.48
C ALA A 311 5.81 0.36 17.02
N TYR A 312 5.52 -0.73 17.72
CA TYR A 312 5.34 -0.73 19.17
C TYR A 312 6.49 -1.38 19.93
N ILE A 313 7.47 -1.97 19.23
CA ILE A 313 8.60 -2.62 19.90
C ILE A 313 9.59 -1.61 20.51
N GLU A 314 9.62 -0.38 20.00
CA GLU A 314 10.51 0.68 20.47
C GLU A 314 9.86 2.07 20.28
N ASN A 315 10.01 2.96 21.27
CA ASN A 315 9.21 4.17 21.40
C ASN A 315 9.57 5.33 20.45
N ARG A 316 10.77 5.33 19.84
CA ARG A 316 11.23 6.35 18.88
C ARG A 316 10.76 6.05 17.46
N VAL A 317 10.38 4.80 17.14
CA VAL A 317 10.00 4.37 15.79
C VAL A 317 8.81 5.16 15.24
N ARG A 318 7.69 5.20 15.99
CA ARG A 318 6.45 5.85 15.53
C ARG A 318 6.61 7.36 15.30
N PRO A 319 7.20 8.15 16.24
CA PRO A 319 7.49 9.55 16.00
C PRO A 319 8.39 9.78 14.77
N LEU A 320 9.46 8.99 14.63
CA LEU A 320 10.40 9.13 13.52
C LEU A 320 9.75 8.85 12.17
N VAL A 321 8.98 7.76 12.06
CA VAL A 321 8.24 7.43 10.84
C VAL A 321 7.22 8.52 10.48
N LEU A 322 6.50 9.06 11.47
CA LEU A 322 5.49 10.09 11.23
C LEU A 322 6.11 11.37 10.68
N VAL A 323 7.19 11.88 11.29
CA VAL A 323 7.85 13.11 10.82
C VAL A 323 8.43 12.92 9.42
N VAL A 324 9.04 11.77 9.12
CA VAL A 324 9.55 11.44 7.78
C VAL A 324 8.42 11.40 6.75
N LYS A 325 7.27 10.79 7.08
CA LYS A 325 6.11 10.78 6.18
C LYS A 325 5.55 12.18 5.91
N LYS A 326 5.46 13.03 6.93
CA LYS A 326 4.98 14.42 6.78
C LYS A 326 5.98 15.27 5.99
N TRP A 327 7.28 15.12 6.24
CA TRP A 327 8.34 15.73 5.45
C TRP A 327 8.26 15.33 3.97
N ALA A 328 8.23 14.02 3.68
CA ALA A 328 8.21 13.54 2.31
C ALA A 328 6.93 13.95 1.56
N SER A 329 5.79 14.01 2.25
CA SER A 329 4.54 14.54 1.69
C SER A 329 4.60 16.04 1.43
N PHE A 330 5.24 16.82 2.30
CA PHE A 330 5.40 18.27 2.12
C PHE A 330 6.29 18.61 0.93
N HIS A 331 7.30 17.80 0.64
CA HIS A 331 8.21 17.96 -0.50
C HIS A 331 7.77 17.20 -1.75
N ASP A 332 6.51 16.75 -1.84
CA ASP A 332 5.94 16.08 -3.02
C ASP A 332 6.70 14.80 -3.47
N ILE A 333 7.37 14.11 -2.54
CA ILE A 333 8.12 12.86 -2.79
C ILE A 333 7.50 11.61 -2.13
N ASN A 334 6.25 11.70 -1.69
CA ASN A 334 5.47 10.62 -1.07
C ASN A 334 4.16 10.34 -1.83
N ASP A 335 4.24 10.08 -3.13
CA ASP A 335 3.13 9.70 -3.99
C ASP A 335 3.60 8.77 -5.12
N ALA A 336 3.36 7.47 -4.96
CA ALA A 336 3.72 6.46 -5.95
C ALA A 336 2.97 6.62 -7.29
N SER A 337 1.77 7.21 -7.29
CA SER A 337 1.03 7.48 -8.53
C SER A 337 1.69 8.58 -9.38
N ARG A 338 2.50 9.43 -8.74
CA ARG A 338 3.29 10.51 -9.37
C ARG A 338 4.76 10.13 -9.59
N GLY A 339 5.09 8.84 -9.50
CA GLY A 339 6.43 8.30 -9.75
C GLY A 339 7.43 8.54 -8.61
N THR A 340 6.96 8.80 -7.39
CA THR A 340 7.81 9.01 -6.21
C THR A 340 7.67 7.87 -5.19
N LEU A 341 8.22 8.03 -3.98
CA LEU A 341 8.20 6.95 -2.98
C LEU A 341 6.76 6.70 -2.49
N SER A 342 6.44 5.43 -2.25
CA SER A 342 5.23 5.09 -1.52
C SER A 342 5.43 5.32 -0.02
N SER A 343 4.34 5.56 0.72
CA SER A 343 4.40 5.63 2.18
C SER A 343 4.93 4.32 2.79
N TYR A 344 4.66 3.18 2.15
CA TYR A 344 5.18 1.89 2.61
C TYR A 344 6.70 1.78 2.41
N SER A 345 7.23 2.18 1.25
CA SER A 345 8.67 2.23 0.99
C SER A 345 9.40 3.13 1.98
N LEU A 346 8.84 4.32 2.29
CA LEU A 346 9.41 5.21 3.31
C LEU A 346 9.45 4.57 4.70
N VAL A 347 8.41 3.84 5.09
CA VAL A 347 8.43 3.14 6.38
C VAL A 347 9.54 2.09 6.40
N LEU A 348 9.65 1.25 5.36
CA LEU A 348 10.72 0.25 5.27
C LEU A 348 12.12 0.89 5.28
N MET A 349 12.30 2.04 4.63
CA MET A 349 13.54 2.82 4.69
C MET A 349 13.88 3.29 6.11
N VAL A 350 12.89 3.79 6.87
CA VAL A 350 13.11 4.18 8.27
C VAL A 350 13.46 2.96 9.12
N LEU A 351 12.73 1.84 8.97
CA LEU A 351 13.02 0.61 9.72
C LEU A 351 14.43 0.10 9.42
N HIS A 352 14.81 0.06 8.14
CA HIS A 352 16.15 -0.32 7.70
C HIS A 352 17.25 0.57 8.30
N TYR A 353 17.05 1.89 8.29
CA TYR A 353 17.99 2.81 8.92
C TYR A 353 18.19 2.45 10.41
N LEU A 354 17.10 2.24 11.15
CA LEU A 354 17.15 1.86 12.57
C LEU A 354 17.77 0.47 12.82
N GLN A 355 17.62 -0.46 11.87
CA GLN A 355 18.22 -1.80 11.93
C GLN A 355 19.72 -1.81 11.63
N THR A 356 20.23 -0.82 10.88
CA THR A 356 21.62 -0.79 10.38
C THR A 356 22.51 0.21 11.12
N LEU A 357 22.01 0.82 12.20
CA LEU A 357 22.82 1.62 13.11
C LEU A 357 23.92 0.77 13.77
N PRO A 358 25.07 1.37 14.16
CA PRO A 358 26.14 0.66 14.85
C PRO A 358 25.67 -0.11 16.09
N GLU A 359 24.79 0.54 16.88
CA GLU A 359 23.94 -0.13 17.85
C GLU A 359 22.51 -0.13 17.31
N PRO A 360 21.96 -1.28 16.88
CA PRO A 360 20.66 -1.34 16.23
C PRO A 360 19.54 -0.97 17.21
N ILE A 361 18.61 -0.14 16.73
CA ILE A 361 17.37 0.18 17.46
C ILE A 361 16.31 -0.88 17.21
N LEU A 362 16.38 -1.56 16.07
CA LEU A 362 15.43 -2.60 15.70
C LEU A 362 16.16 -3.90 15.31
N PRO A 363 15.63 -5.08 15.71
CA PRO A 363 16.10 -6.36 15.21
C PRO A 363 15.46 -6.69 13.84
N SER A 364 15.77 -7.86 13.27
CA SER A 364 14.90 -8.49 12.27
C SER A 364 13.88 -9.38 12.98
N LEU A 365 12.61 -8.99 12.94
CA LEU A 365 11.52 -9.78 13.54
C LEU A 365 11.29 -11.11 12.83
N GLN A 366 11.39 -11.15 11.50
CA GLN A 366 11.18 -12.37 10.73
C GLN A 366 12.33 -13.37 10.91
N LYS A 367 13.55 -12.91 11.23
CA LYS A 367 14.65 -13.81 11.59
C LYS A 367 14.55 -14.32 13.01
N ASN A 368 14.16 -13.45 13.94
CA ASN A 368 14.14 -13.78 15.35
C ASN A 368 12.91 -14.61 15.75
N TYR A 369 11.80 -14.42 15.03
CA TYR A 369 10.49 -15.03 15.33
C TYR A 369 9.80 -15.53 14.04
N PRO A 370 10.43 -16.44 13.29
CA PRO A 370 9.92 -16.90 11.99
C PRO A 370 8.52 -17.52 12.08
N GLU A 371 8.22 -18.23 13.16
CA GLU A 371 6.91 -18.85 13.42
C GLU A 371 5.79 -17.81 13.57
N SER A 372 6.12 -16.63 14.12
CA SER A 372 5.16 -15.53 14.31
C SER A 372 4.84 -14.80 13.00
N PHE A 373 5.73 -14.86 12.01
CA PHE A 373 5.60 -14.16 10.72
C PHE A 373 5.64 -15.12 9.52
N ASP A 374 5.25 -16.38 9.73
CA ASP A 374 5.21 -17.40 8.69
C ASP A 374 4.26 -16.99 7.53
N PRO A 375 4.73 -16.95 6.27
CA PRO A 375 3.90 -16.69 5.10
C PRO A 375 2.74 -17.67 4.89
N THR A 376 2.77 -18.84 5.52
CA THR A 376 1.73 -19.88 5.48
C THR A 376 0.69 -19.75 6.60
N MET A 377 0.96 -18.92 7.62
CA MET A 377 0.03 -18.71 8.74
C MET A 377 -1.35 -18.26 8.24
N GLN A 378 -2.41 -18.86 8.80
CA GLN A 378 -3.79 -18.52 8.46
C GLN A 378 -4.07 -17.03 8.74
N LEU A 379 -4.69 -16.34 7.77
CA LEU A 379 -4.81 -14.87 7.79
C LEU A 379 -5.50 -14.32 9.04
N HIS A 380 -6.47 -15.05 9.58
CA HIS A 380 -7.20 -14.64 10.78
C HIS A 380 -6.38 -14.76 12.06
N LEU A 381 -5.21 -15.43 12.05
CA LEU A 381 -4.31 -15.55 13.20
C LEU A 381 -3.15 -14.55 13.16
N VAL A 382 -2.88 -13.93 12.01
CA VAL A 382 -1.74 -13.01 11.79
C VAL A 382 -1.74 -11.83 12.78
N HIS A 383 -2.92 -11.38 13.22
CA HIS A 383 -3.06 -10.29 14.20
C HIS A 383 -2.55 -10.65 15.61
N ARG A 384 -2.31 -11.93 15.90
CA ARG A 384 -1.78 -12.41 17.18
C ARG A 384 -0.27 -12.29 17.29
N ALA A 385 0.43 -12.18 16.15
CA ALA A 385 1.89 -12.07 16.13
C ALA A 385 2.43 -10.92 17.00
N PRO A 386 1.88 -9.68 16.98
CA PRO A 386 2.34 -8.63 17.89
C PRO A 386 2.22 -8.96 19.38
N CYS A 387 1.35 -9.90 19.78
CA CYS A 387 1.13 -10.28 21.17
C CYS A 387 2.15 -11.29 21.70
N THR A 388 2.86 -12.01 20.81
CA THR A 388 3.81 -13.07 21.18
C THR A 388 5.24 -12.56 21.28
N ILE A 389 5.51 -11.37 20.75
CA ILE A 389 6.86 -10.82 20.62
C ILE A 389 7.21 -10.04 21.91
N PRO A 390 8.33 -10.39 22.58
CA PRO A 390 8.74 -9.70 23.78
C PRO A 390 9.23 -8.28 23.48
N HIS A 391 9.29 -7.45 24.52
CA HIS A 391 9.85 -6.11 24.43
C HIS A 391 11.32 -6.15 24.01
N TYR A 392 11.72 -5.26 23.09
CA TYR A 392 13.12 -5.13 22.66
C TYR A 392 13.78 -3.95 23.36
N VAL A 393 14.95 -4.17 23.94
CA VAL A 393 15.73 -3.11 24.57
C VAL A 393 16.97 -2.83 23.74
N SER A 394 16.97 -1.70 23.03
CA SER A 394 18.16 -1.20 22.33
C SER A 394 19.13 -0.53 23.31
N LYS A 395 20.43 -0.68 23.08
CA LYS A 395 21.49 0.06 23.79
C LYS A 395 21.69 1.48 23.24
N ASN A 396 21.16 1.74 22.04
CA ASN A 396 21.35 3.00 21.34
C ASN A 396 20.70 4.18 22.09
N GLY A 397 21.54 5.12 22.53
CA GLY A 397 21.13 6.31 23.28
C GLY A 397 20.78 7.55 22.46
N SER A 398 20.75 7.48 21.12
CA SER A 398 20.51 8.64 20.25
C SER A 398 19.12 9.25 20.44
N SER A 399 19.03 10.57 20.45
CA SER A 399 17.75 11.30 20.56
C SER A 399 16.94 11.20 19.25
N LEU A 400 15.65 11.57 19.29
CA LEU A 400 14.82 11.65 18.07
C LEU A 400 15.39 12.64 17.04
N GLY A 401 15.92 13.77 17.51
CA GLY A 401 16.56 14.77 16.66
C GLY A 401 17.81 14.24 15.97
N ASP A 402 18.66 13.52 16.71
CA ASP A 402 19.87 12.89 16.16
C ASP A 402 19.52 11.82 15.13
N LEU A 403 18.53 10.97 15.43
CA LEU A 403 18.04 9.94 14.51
C LEU A 403 17.45 10.53 13.24
N LEU A 404 16.72 11.64 13.33
CA LEU A 404 16.17 12.31 12.15
C LEU A 404 17.28 12.90 11.27
N ILE A 405 18.27 13.57 11.85
CA ILE A 405 19.44 14.09 11.11
C ILE A 405 20.22 12.93 10.49
N GLY A 406 20.44 11.87 11.26
CA GLY A 406 21.16 10.68 10.81
C GLY A 406 20.44 9.94 9.69
N PHE A 407 19.11 9.84 9.73
CA PHE A 407 18.30 9.28 8.65
C PHE A 407 18.50 10.04 7.34
N PHE A 408 18.46 11.38 7.38
CA PHE A 408 18.71 12.19 6.18
C PHE A 408 20.15 12.06 5.69
N LYS A 409 21.13 12.06 6.60
CA LYS A 409 22.54 11.86 6.26
C LYS A 409 22.77 10.52 5.55
N TYR A 410 22.23 9.44 6.12
CA TYR A 410 22.39 8.09 5.63
C TYR A 410 21.94 7.97 4.17
N TYR A 411 20.73 8.41 3.87
CA TYR A 411 20.18 8.32 2.51
C TYR A 411 20.70 9.39 1.54
N ALA A 412 21.21 10.52 2.05
CA ALA A 412 21.84 11.54 1.23
C ALA A 412 23.27 11.16 0.79
N THR A 413 24.03 10.47 1.65
CA THR A 413 25.50 10.36 1.48
C THR A 413 26.08 8.96 1.65
N GLU A 414 25.43 8.04 2.38
CA GLU A 414 26.03 6.76 2.77
C GLU A 414 25.42 5.56 2.01
N PHE A 415 24.11 5.56 1.79
CA PHE A 415 23.42 4.45 1.11
C PHE A 415 23.71 4.43 -0.40
N ASP A 416 24.21 3.30 -0.91
CA ASP A 416 24.52 3.14 -2.32
C ASP A 416 23.29 2.67 -3.12
N TRP A 417 22.57 3.67 -3.67
CA TRP A 417 21.43 3.46 -4.57
C TRP A 417 21.76 2.77 -5.90
N SER A 418 23.01 2.46 -6.22
CA SER A 418 23.35 1.79 -7.49
C SER A 418 23.58 0.30 -7.30
N HIS A 419 24.14 -0.09 -6.15
CA HIS A 419 24.58 -1.47 -5.89
C HIS A 419 23.85 -2.16 -4.74
N GLN A 420 23.13 -1.41 -3.89
CA GLN A 420 22.45 -1.98 -2.73
C GLN A 420 20.93 -2.00 -2.84
N MET A 421 20.33 -2.93 -2.10
CA MET A 421 18.90 -3.10 -1.87
C MET A 421 18.65 -3.12 -0.36
N ILE A 422 17.59 -2.41 0.05
CA ILE A 422 17.12 -2.42 1.44
C ILE A 422 16.36 -3.72 1.70
N SER A 423 16.75 -4.45 2.75
CA SER A 423 16.03 -5.63 3.22
C SER A 423 15.77 -5.53 4.73
N VAL A 424 14.52 -5.25 5.09
CA VAL A 424 14.06 -5.24 6.48
C VAL A 424 13.98 -6.67 7.05
N ARG A 425 13.68 -7.65 6.18
CA ARG A 425 13.70 -9.08 6.51
C ARG A 425 15.09 -9.52 6.94
N GLU A 426 16.13 -9.07 6.23
CA GLU A 426 17.51 -9.40 6.56
C GLU A 426 18.12 -8.49 7.64
N ALA A 427 17.47 -7.36 7.94
CA ALA A 427 17.99 -6.23 8.73
C ALA A 427 19.33 -5.70 8.20
N LYS A 428 19.47 -5.65 6.86
CA LYS A 428 20.74 -5.31 6.17
C LYS A 428 20.49 -4.60 4.85
N ALA A 429 21.51 -3.84 4.43
CA ALA A 429 21.68 -3.47 3.03
C ALA A 429 22.39 -4.64 2.34
N ILE A 430 21.73 -5.25 1.36
CA ILE A 430 22.27 -6.39 0.61
C ILE A 430 22.61 -5.98 -0.83
N PRO A 431 23.59 -6.62 -1.48
CA PRO A 431 23.85 -6.39 -2.89
C PRO A 431 22.59 -6.62 -3.74
N ARG A 432 22.42 -5.82 -4.78
CA ARG A 432 21.29 -5.98 -5.71
C ARG A 432 21.36 -7.35 -6.39
N PRO A 433 20.28 -8.14 -6.36
CA PRO A 433 20.24 -9.38 -7.12
C PRO A 433 20.24 -9.10 -8.63
N ASP A 434 20.84 -9.99 -9.43
CA ASP A 434 20.94 -9.86 -10.91
C ASP A 434 19.61 -10.06 -11.67
N GLY A 435 18.48 -10.14 -10.95
CA GLY A 435 17.15 -10.41 -11.47
C GLY A 435 16.50 -9.23 -12.21
N ILE A 436 15.60 -9.56 -13.14
CA ILE A 436 14.86 -8.59 -13.97
C ILE A 436 14.01 -7.62 -13.14
N GLU A 437 13.52 -8.04 -11.97
CA GLU A 437 12.76 -7.18 -11.03
C GLU A 437 13.58 -5.97 -10.54
N TRP A 438 14.89 -6.16 -10.37
CA TRP A 438 15.81 -5.19 -9.75
C TRP A 438 16.65 -4.44 -10.77
N ARG A 439 16.89 -5.05 -11.93
CA ARG A 439 17.62 -4.42 -13.03
C ARG A 439 16.90 -3.14 -13.48
N ASN A 440 17.68 -2.10 -13.76
CA ASN A 440 17.18 -0.79 -14.21
C ASN A 440 16.25 -0.08 -13.21
N LYS A 441 16.30 -0.43 -11.92
CA LYS A 441 15.59 0.30 -10.85
C LYS A 441 16.54 1.26 -10.15
N PHE A 442 16.08 2.50 -9.95
CA PHE A 442 16.85 3.50 -9.22
C PHE A 442 16.87 3.20 -7.72
N ILE A 443 15.73 2.81 -7.16
CA ILE A 443 15.57 2.50 -5.74
C ILE A 443 15.09 1.06 -5.59
N CYS A 444 15.79 0.26 -4.79
CA CYS A 444 15.47 -1.14 -4.51
C CYS A 444 15.16 -1.31 -3.01
N VAL A 445 13.89 -1.59 -2.72
CA VAL A 445 13.41 -1.90 -1.37
C VAL A 445 12.66 -3.22 -1.43
N GLU A 446 13.22 -4.26 -0.82
CA GLU A 446 12.64 -5.60 -0.74
C GLU A 446 11.34 -5.58 0.07
N GLU A 447 10.29 -6.16 -0.50
CA GLU A 447 9.06 -6.50 0.20
C GLU A 447 9.31 -7.74 1.09
N PRO A 448 9.08 -7.67 2.41
CA PRO A 448 9.53 -8.71 3.34
C PRO A 448 8.87 -10.09 3.22
N PHE A 449 7.78 -10.25 2.47
CA PHE A 449 7.07 -11.53 2.32
C PHE A 449 7.19 -12.14 0.91
N ASP A 450 7.21 -11.32 -0.14
CA ASP A 450 7.11 -11.72 -1.54
C ASP A 450 8.34 -11.34 -2.39
N GLY A 451 9.30 -10.59 -1.84
CA GLY A 451 10.55 -10.26 -2.50
C GLY A 451 10.40 -9.37 -3.73
N THR A 452 9.31 -8.60 -3.85
CA THR A 452 9.15 -7.61 -4.93
C THR A 452 9.72 -6.24 -4.56
N ASN A 453 9.89 -5.36 -5.54
CA ASN A 453 10.34 -3.99 -5.26
C ASN A 453 9.16 -3.08 -4.87
N THR A 454 9.17 -2.57 -3.64
CA THR A 454 8.14 -1.63 -3.16
C THR A 454 8.29 -0.23 -3.75
N ALA A 455 9.53 0.17 -4.10
CA ALA A 455 9.86 1.47 -4.67
C ALA A 455 9.84 1.51 -6.21
N ARG A 456 9.26 0.48 -6.85
CA ARG A 456 9.17 0.33 -8.32
C ARG A 456 8.54 1.51 -9.07
N ALA A 457 7.78 2.34 -8.38
CA ALA A 457 7.18 3.55 -8.95
C ALA A 457 8.22 4.63 -9.29
N VAL A 458 9.38 4.60 -8.65
CA VAL A 458 10.50 5.51 -8.96
C VAL A 458 11.28 4.95 -10.15
N HIS A 459 10.73 5.16 -11.35
CA HIS A 459 11.29 4.66 -12.60
C HIS A 459 11.81 5.77 -13.54
N GLU A 460 11.61 7.03 -13.18
CA GLU A 460 12.12 8.19 -13.92
C GLU A 460 13.38 8.74 -13.24
N LYS A 461 14.44 8.98 -14.02
CA LYS A 461 15.68 9.56 -13.51
C LYS A 461 15.44 10.91 -12.82
N LEU A 462 14.60 11.76 -13.41
CA LEU A 462 14.23 13.05 -12.82
C LEU A 462 13.62 12.90 -11.41
N LYS A 463 12.72 11.93 -11.23
CA LYS A 463 12.09 11.67 -9.92
C LYS A 463 13.11 11.17 -8.90
N PHE A 464 14.00 10.29 -9.32
CA PHE A 464 15.09 9.81 -8.48
C PHE A 464 16.04 10.94 -8.05
N ASP A 465 16.42 11.82 -8.98
CA ASP A 465 17.29 12.97 -8.70
C ASP A 465 16.60 13.97 -7.75
N ILE A 466 15.30 14.23 -7.92
CA ILE A 466 14.50 15.04 -6.98
C ILE A 466 14.52 14.44 -5.58
N ILE A 467 14.27 13.13 -5.44
CA ILE A 467 14.28 12.44 -4.15
C ILE A 467 15.65 12.62 -3.49
N LYS A 468 16.75 12.30 -4.20
CA LYS A 468 18.11 12.47 -3.67
C LYS A 468 18.42 13.92 -3.28
N GLY A 469 18.00 14.87 -4.11
CA GLY A 469 18.18 16.30 -3.87
C GLY A 469 17.50 16.75 -2.58
N GLU A 470 16.26 16.31 -2.34
CA GLU A 470 15.52 16.67 -1.12
C GLU A 470 16.10 16.01 0.14
N PHE A 471 16.59 14.77 0.07
CA PHE A 471 17.34 14.15 1.17
C PHE A 471 18.59 14.96 1.52
N LEU A 472 19.40 15.32 0.51
CA LEU A 472 20.65 16.07 0.70
C LEU A 472 20.40 17.47 1.26
N LYS A 473 19.46 18.21 0.67
CA LYS A 473 19.08 19.55 1.11
C LYS A 473 18.52 19.55 2.54
N SER A 474 17.65 18.59 2.85
CA SER A 474 17.06 18.47 4.18
C SER A 474 18.11 18.12 5.23
N TRP A 475 19.05 17.23 4.91
CA TRP A 475 20.19 16.94 5.79
C TRP A 475 21.02 18.19 6.06
N GLN A 476 21.45 18.92 5.03
CA GLN A 476 22.28 20.12 5.17
C GLN A 476 21.59 21.18 6.06
N VAL A 477 20.33 21.49 5.76
CA VAL A 477 19.57 22.50 6.50
C VAL A 477 19.31 22.07 7.94
N LEU A 478 18.92 20.81 8.17
CA LEU A 478 18.59 20.33 9.51
C LEU A 478 19.82 20.14 10.39
N ARG A 479 20.97 19.73 9.82
CA ARG A 479 22.25 19.63 10.51
C ARG A 479 22.66 20.98 11.11
N ASP A 480 22.51 22.05 10.33
CA ASP A 480 22.98 23.38 10.71
C ASP A 480 21.99 24.09 11.64
N LYS A 481 20.68 24.02 11.36
CA LYS A 481 19.66 24.76 12.11
C LYS A 481 19.08 24.00 13.30
N LYS A 482 19.08 22.66 13.26
CA LYS A 482 18.43 21.79 14.25
C LYS A 482 17.02 22.25 14.63
N ASP A 483 16.24 22.69 13.64
CA ASP A 483 14.86 23.16 13.79
C ASP A 483 13.98 22.51 12.72
N LEU A 484 12.94 21.80 13.14
CA LEU A 484 12.06 21.08 12.22
C LEU A 484 11.33 22.02 11.25
N ASN A 485 11.05 23.27 11.64
CA ASN A 485 10.43 24.26 10.74
C ASN A 485 11.29 24.58 9.51
N SER A 486 12.60 24.31 9.56
CA SER A 486 13.50 24.56 8.45
C SER A 486 13.30 23.61 7.27
N ILE A 487 12.70 22.43 7.51
CA ILE A 487 12.42 21.42 6.47
C ILE A 487 10.94 21.06 6.38
N LEU A 488 10.12 21.42 7.37
CA LEU A 488 8.70 21.12 7.44
C LEU A 488 7.97 22.20 8.25
N PRO A 489 7.11 23.04 7.65
CA PRO A 489 6.42 24.12 8.38
C PRO A 489 5.39 23.54 9.36
N LEU A 490 5.71 23.56 10.66
CA LEU A 490 4.94 22.83 11.68
C LEU A 490 3.50 23.32 11.80
N ARG A 491 3.29 24.63 11.92
CA ARG A 491 1.95 25.22 12.10
C ARG A 491 0.98 24.80 10.99
N ARG A 492 1.41 24.88 9.72
CA ARG A 492 0.60 24.46 8.57
C ARG A 492 0.36 22.96 8.55
N THR A 493 1.35 22.19 8.98
CA THR A 493 1.28 20.72 8.96
C THR A 493 0.31 20.18 10.03
N MET A 494 0.30 20.79 11.22
CA MET A 494 -0.60 20.41 12.31
C MET A 494 -2.07 20.82 12.07
N GLN A 495 -2.29 21.86 11.25
CA GLN A 495 -3.63 22.35 10.91
C GLN A 495 -4.30 21.55 9.79
N LYS A 496 -3.55 20.90 8.90
CA LYS A 496 -4.08 19.94 7.92
C LYS A 496 -4.47 18.65 8.66
N ARG A 497 -5.64 18.65 9.29
CA ARG A 497 -6.25 17.52 10.00
C ARG A 497 -7.08 16.65 9.07
#